data_AF-A0A285V3X5-F1
#
_entry.id   AF-A0A285V3X5-F1
#
_cell.length_a   1.000
_cell.length_b   1.000
_cell.length_c   1.000
_cell.angle_alpha   90.00
_cell.angle_beta   90.00
_cell.angle_gamma   90.00
#
_symmetry.space_group_name_H-M   'P 1'
#
loop_
_entity.id
_entity.type
_entity.pdbx_description
1 polymer ?
#
loop_
_entity_poly.entity_id
_entity_poly.type
_entity_poly.pdbx_seq_one_letter_code
_entity_poly.pdbx_strand_id
1 'polypeptide(L)'
;MKDNPNGAIIIGASAGALEALSVLLPPLPATYPYPIFVVVHLPPNKRSVLAAIFDLKCQLRAIEAEDKEPVQAGFIYFAPPNYHLSLEGRTHVALSSEEEVLFSRPSIDVAFESAADAWGSQLTAILLTGANHDGANGLSVVVRSGGTAIIQDPTEAYAKAMPEAAIRACPDARIMTLAEISTYLQNIQ
;
A
#
# COMPACT_ATOMS: atom_id res chain seq x y z
N MET A 1 -6.61 -24.40 11.23
CA MET A 1 -6.51 -23.90 9.85
C MET A 1 -6.25 -22.42 9.97
N LYS A 2 -5.18 -21.88 9.39
CA LYS A 2 -4.97 -20.42 9.44
C LYS A 2 -5.99 -19.82 8.49
N ASP A 3 -6.94 -19.07 9.01
CA ASP A 3 -8.03 -18.49 8.24
C ASP A 3 -7.44 -17.61 7.13
N ASN A 4 -7.87 -17.85 5.89
CA ASN A 4 -7.50 -17.01 4.76
C ASN A 4 -8.16 -15.64 5.00
N PRO A 5 -7.42 -14.51 4.96
CA PRO A 5 -8.03 -13.22 5.27
C PRO A 5 -9.21 -12.95 4.32
N ASN A 6 -10.25 -12.28 4.82
CA ASN A 6 -11.45 -11.88 4.06
C ASN A 6 -11.28 -10.51 3.38
N GLY A 7 -10.08 -9.94 3.40
CA GLY A 7 -9.72 -8.69 2.75
C GLY A 7 -8.24 -8.38 2.87
N ALA A 8 -7.80 -7.30 2.22
CA ALA A 8 -6.44 -6.80 2.30
C ALA A 8 -6.40 -5.28 2.14
N ILE A 9 -5.35 -4.67 2.71
CA ILE A 9 -5.03 -3.27 2.52
C ILE A 9 -3.74 -3.16 1.71
N ILE A 10 -3.71 -2.30 0.70
CA ILE A 10 -2.48 -1.95 -0.01
C ILE A 10 -2.29 -0.43 -0.02
N ILE A 11 -1.08 0.02 0.30
CA ILE A 11 -0.74 1.43 0.48
C ILE A 11 0.43 1.79 -0.43
N GLY A 12 0.26 2.80 -1.26
CA GLY A 12 1.31 3.37 -2.10
C GLY A 12 1.69 4.77 -1.62
N ALA A 13 2.99 5.06 -1.49
CA ALA A 13 3.48 6.37 -1.07
C ALA A 13 4.89 6.69 -1.63
N SER A 14 5.32 7.94 -1.52
CA SER A 14 6.66 8.37 -1.94
C SER A 14 7.18 9.50 -1.04
N ALA A 15 7.44 10.70 -1.56
CA ALA A 15 7.90 11.83 -0.76
C ALA A 15 6.88 12.17 0.36
N GLY A 16 7.33 12.12 1.62
CA GLY A 16 6.49 12.28 2.83
C GLY A 16 5.85 10.99 3.36
N ALA A 17 6.24 9.82 2.84
CA ALA A 17 5.66 8.53 3.23
C ALA A 17 5.83 8.22 4.72
N LEU A 18 6.99 8.51 5.31
CA LEU A 18 7.27 8.17 6.70
C LEU A 18 6.31 8.88 7.67
N GLU A 19 6.07 10.17 7.42
CA GLU A 19 5.15 11.01 8.18
C GLU A 19 3.72 10.52 8.02
N ALA A 20 3.29 10.29 6.77
CA ALA A 20 1.93 9.81 6.49
C ALA A 20 1.65 8.44 7.11
N LEU A 21 2.54 7.46 6.90
CA LEU A 21 2.40 6.12 7.46
C LEU A 21 2.47 6.11 9.00
N SER A 22 3.20 7.05 9.62
CA SER A 22 3.25 7.20 11.09
C SER A 22 1.91 7.65 11.69
N VAL A 23 1.00 8.23 10.90
CA VAL A 23 -0.38 8.53 11.32
C VAL A 23 -1.31 7.32 11.16
N LEU A 24 -1.07 6.50 10.14
CA LEU A 24 -2.00 5.43 9.74
C LEU A 24 -1.75 4.09 10.45
N LEU A 25 -0.50 3.65 10.54
CA LEU A 25 -0.17 2.28 10.95
C LEU A 25 -0.13 2.04 12.47
N PRO A 26 0.48 2.93 13.30
CA PRO A 26 0.59 2.69 14.75
C PRO A 26 -0.74 2.52 15.51
N PRO A 27 -1.84 3.23 15.15
CA PRO A 27 -3.13 3.05 15.81
C PRO A 27 -3.79 1.69 15.60
N LEU A 28 -3.34 0.87 14.64
CA LEU A 28 -3.97 -0.41 14.34
C LEU A 28 -3.70 -1.44 15.47
N PRO A 29 -4.73 -2.17 15.94
CA PRO A 29 -4.59 -3.12 17.04
C PRO A 29 -3.81 -4.37 16.64
N ALA A 30 -3.18 -5.05 17.59
CA ALA A 30 -2.50 -6.34 17.35
C ALA A 30 -3.39 -7.42 16.70
N THR A 31 -4.71 -7.32 16.88
CA THR A 31 -5.72 -8.24 16.35
C THR A 31 -6.26 -7.82 14.99
N TYR A 32 -5.57 -6.92 14.26
CA TYR A 32 -6.05 -6.42 12.97
C TYR A 32 -6.26 -7.59 11.98
N PRO A 33 -7.45 -7.71 11.36
CA PRO A 33 -7.83 -8.91 10.62
C PRO A 33 -7.22 -8.99 9.22
N TYR A 34 -6.57 -7.92 8.76
CA TYR A 34 -6.11 -7.78 7.38
C TYR A 34 -4.57 -7.78 7.26
N PRO A 35 -4.01 -8.41 6.21
CA PRO A 35 -2.65 -8.12 5.78
C PRO A 35 -2.59 -6.70 5.19
N ILE A 36 -1.46 -6.03 5.41
CA ILE A 36 -1.20 -4.69 4.88
C ILE A 36 0.06 -4.74 4.03
N PHE A 37 -0.05 -4.35 2.76
CA PHE A 37 1.09 -4.25 1.84
C PHE A 37 1.43 -2.78 1.65
N VAL A 38 2.71 -2.43 1.77
CA VAL A 38 3.18 -1.05 1.70
C VAL A 38 4.28 -0.93 0.66
N VAL A 39 4.02 -0.12 -0.36
CA VAL A 39 4.97 0.22 -1.42
C VAL A 39 5.38 1.67 -1.25
N VAL A 40 6.67 1.89 -1.01
CA VAL A 40 7.26 3.23 -0.93
C VAL A 40 8.37 3.35 -1.99
N HIS A 41 8.37 4.43 -2.77
CA HIS A 41 9.51 4.73 -3.64
C HIS A 41 10.76 4.97 -2.79
N LEU A 42 11.76 4.11 -2.99
CA LEU A 42 13.03 4.17 -2.29
C LEU A 42 14.18 4.23 -3.30
N PRO A 43 15.29 4.90 -2.97
CA PRO A 43 16.49 4.82 -3.80
C PRO A 43 16.98 3.37 -3.91
N PRO A 44 17.27 2.86 -5.12
CA PRO A 44 17.56 1.44 -5.36
C PRO A 44 18.78 0.93 -4.59
N ASN A 45 19.77 1.79 -4.37
CA ASN A 45 21.04 1.42 -3.75
C ASN A 45 21.07 1.56 -2.22
N LYS A 46 19.91 1.72 -1.58
CA LYS A 46 19.80 1.87 -0.13
C LYS A 46 18.92 0.78 0.46
N ARG A 47 19.37 0.19 1.56
CA ARG A 47 18.50 -0.66 2.39
C ARG A 47 17.35 0.17 2.94
N SER A 48 16.15 -0.39 2.93
CA SER A 48 15.03 0.21 3.64
C SER A 48 15.19 0.03 5.13
N VAL A 49 14.78 1.03 5.91
CA VAL A 49 14.63 0.92 7.37
C VAL A 49 13.17 1.04 7.80
N LEU A 50 12.24 1.13 6.84
CA LEU A 50 10.82 1.36 7.13
C LEU A 50 10.23 0.21 7.94
N ALA A 51 10.45 -1.03 7.52
CA ALA A 51 9.99 -2.20 8.25
C ALA A 51 10.45 -2.19 9.72
N ALA A 52 11.74 -1.95 9.96
CA ALA A 52 12.30 -1.87 11.31
C ALA A 52 11.73 -0.72 12.14
N ILE A 53 11.50 0.45 11.52
CA ILE A 53 10.89 1.59 12.20
C ILE A 53 9.44 1.27 12.60
N PHE A 54 8.65 0.72 11.68
CA PHE A 54 7.24 0.46 11.93
C PHE A 54 7.03 -0.73 12.85
N ASP A 55 7.95 -1.70 12.88
CA ASP A 55 7.90 -2.81 13.80
C ASP A 55 8.08 -2.39 15.27
N LEU A 56 8.85 -1.32 15.50
CA LEU A 56 9.01 -0.72 16.82
C LEU A 56 7.82 0.16 17.23
N LYS A 57 7.07 0.68 16.25
CA LYS A 57 5.98 1.65 16.47
C LYS A 57 4.59 1.03 16.48
N CYS A 58 4.40 -0.09 15.79
CA CYS A 58 3.09 -0.70 15.59
C CYS A 58 2.89 -1.90 16.52
N GLN A 59 1.63 -2.23 16.77
CA GLN A 59 1.27 -3.49 17.42
C GLN A 59 1.30 -4.67 16.45
N LEU A 60 1.15 -4.37 15.15
CA LEU A 60 1.28 -5.33 14.06
C LEU A 60 2.75 -5.63 13.77
N ARG A 61 3.01 -6.84 13.31
CA ARG A 61 4.36 -7.25 12.91
C ARG A 61 4.70 -6.59 11.57
N ALA A 62 5.69 -5.70 11.56
CA ALA A 62 6.18 -5.11 10.32
C ALA A 62 7.47 -5.79 9.86
N ILE A 63 7.54 -6.11 8.57
CA ILE A 63 8.64 -6.83 7.95
C ILE A 63 8.92 -6.28 6.55
N GLU A 64 10.17 -6.41 6.11
CA GLU A 64 10.49 -6.29 4.69
C GLU A 64 10.08 -7.61 4.03
N ALA A 65 9.30 -7.54 2.95
CA ALA A 65 8.72 -8.72 2.34
C ALA A 65 9.81 -9.58 1.68
N GLU A 66 9.70 -10.90 1.82
CA GLU A 66 10.52 -11.87 1.11
C GLU A 66 9.75 -12.52 -0.05
N ASP A 67 10.47 -12.97 -1.09
CA ASP A 67 9.84 -13.67 -2.21
C ASP A 67 9.22 -14.98 -1.74
N LYS A 68 7.99 -15.23 -2.19
CA LYS A 68 7.15 -16.38 -1.79
C LYS A 68 6.82 -16.42 -0.32
N GLU A 69 6.89 -15.30 0.38
CA GLU A 69 6.45 -15.25 1.78
C GLU A 69 4.92 -15.41 1.87
N PRO A 70 4.41 -16.28 2.78
CA PRO A 70 2.97 -16.44 2.97
C PRO A 70 2.30 -15.16 3.47
N VAL A 71 1.16 -14.83 2.88
CA VAL A 71 0.32 -13.71 3.30
C VAL A 71 -0.42 -14.07 4.60
N GLN A 72 -0.31 -13.22 5.61
CA GLN A 72 -0.91 -13.41 6.91
C GLN A 72 -1.58 -12.13 7.42
N ALA A 73 -2.77 -12.27 8.01
CA ALA A 73 -3.40 -11.18 8.75
C ALA A 73 -2.51 -10.71 9.92
N GLY A 74 -2.59 -9.42 10.25
CA GLY A 74 -1.82 -8.81 11.33
C GLY A 74 -0.34 -8.52 10.98
N PHE A 75 0.03 -8.64 9.69
CA PHE A 75 1.35 -8.31 9.18
C PHE A 75 1.31 -7.06 8.29
N ILE A 76 2.40 -6.28 8.35
CA ILE A 76 2.68 -5.17 7.46
C ILE A 76 3.90 -5.53 6.63
N TYR A 77 3.70 -5.77 5.34
CA TYR A 77 4.72 -6.15 4.37
C TYR A 77 5.21 -4.90 3.64
N PHE A 78 6.46 -4.52 3.86
CA PHE A 78 7.10 -3.45 3.11
C PHE A 78 7.81 -4.00 1.88
N ALA A 79 7.53 -3.44 0.70
CA ALA A 79 8.24 -3.77 -0.51
C ALA A 79 9.74 -3.45 -0.34
N PRO A 80 10.64 -4.41 -0.63
CA PRO A 80 12.07 -4.13 -0.62
C PRO A 80 12.44 -3.19 -1.78
N PRO A 81 13.49 -2.37 -1.62
CA PRO A 81 14.02 -1.57 -2.72
C PRO A 81 14.50 -2.48 -3.85
N ASN A 82 14.47 -2.00 -5.09
CA ASN A 82 14.96 -2.74 -6.26
C ASN A 82 14.16 -3.99 -6.68
N TYR A 83 13.00 -4.25 -6.09
CA TYR A 83 12.07 -5.28 -6.54
C TYR A 83 10.67 -4.71 -6.70
N HIS A 84 9.92 -5.18 -7.70
CA HIS A 84 8.48 -5.01 -7.70
C HIS A 84 7.86 -5.99 -6.71
N LEU A 85 6.99 -5.49 -5.83
CA LEU A 85 6.15 -6.31 -4.99
C LEU A 85 4.83 -6.57 -5.72
N SER A 86 4.42 -7.83 -5.78
CA SER A 86 3.15 -8.28 -6.35
C SER A 86 2.54 -9.40 -5.49
N LEU A 87 1.27 -9.74 -5.73
CA LEU A 87 0.58 -10.82 -5.03
C LEU A 87 0.30 -12.01 -5.95
N GLU A 88 0.67 -13.21 -5.50
CA GLU A 88 0.29 -14.48 -6.14
C GLU A 88 -1.00 -15.01 -5.52
N GLY A 89 -2.12 -14.53 -6.09
CA GLY A 89 -3.43 -14.68 -5.49
C GLY A 89 -3.44 -14.11 -4.07
N ARG A 90 -4.16 -14.75 -3.16
CA ARG A 90 -4.27 -14.30 -1.74
C ARG A 90 -3.23 -14.91 -0.82
N THR A 91 -2.28 -15.67 -1.37
CA THR A 91 -1.52 -16.65 -0.58
C THR A 91 -0.08 -16.27 -0.36
N HIS A 92 0.57 -15.66 -1.34
CA HIS A 92 2.00 -15.36 -1.28
C HIS A 92 2.30 -13.97 -1.84
N VAL A 93 3.32 -13.34 -1.27
CA VAL A 93 3.99 -12.20 -1.89
C VAL A 93 4.96 -12.74 -2.95
N ALA A 94 5.08 -12.04 -4.07
CA ALA A 94 6.07 -12.31 -5.10
C ALA A 94 6.89 -11.07 -5.41
N LEU A 95 8.20 -11.26 -5.55
CA LEU A 95 9.15 -10.22 -5.88
C LEU A 95 9.75 -10.45 -7.26
N SER A 96 9.75 -9.42 -8.10
CA SER A 96 10.39 -9.47 -9.43
C SER A 96 11.43 -8.38 -9.61
N SER A 97 12.46 -8.67 -10.40
CA SER A 97 13.50 -7.72 -10.83
C SER A 97 13.30 -7.28 -12.27
N GLU A 98 12.04 -7.30 -12.75
CA GLU A 98 11.66 -6.80 -14.08
C GLU A 98 11.98 -5.31 -14.24
N GLU A 99 11.87 -4.83 -15.48
CA GLU A 99 12.19 -3.45 -15.84
C GLU A 99 11.35 -2.46 -15.03
N GLU A 100 11.94 -1.29 -14.76
CA GLU A 100 11.27 -0.23 -14.00
C GLU A 100 10.00 0.24 -14.71
N VAL A 101 8.91 0.39 -13.94
CA VAL A 101 7.66 0.99 -14.42
C VAL A 101 7.63 2.43 -13.93
N LEU A 102 7.44 3.39 -14.86
CA LEU A 102 7.53 4.83 -14.56
C LEU A 102 8.84 5.22 -13.83
N PHE A 103 9.97 4.63 -14.25
CA PHE A 103 11.31 4.84 -13.65
C PHE A 103 11.40 4.48 -12.16
N SER A 104 10.47 3.62 -11.68
CA SER A 104 10.35 3.26 -10.27
C SER A 104 10.34 1.75 -10.10
N ARG A 105 11.20 1.26 -9.19
CA ARG A 105 11.19 -0.12 -8.70
C ARG A 105 11.50 -0.13 -7.19
N PRO A 106 10.49 -0.33 -6.33
CA PRO A 106 9.14 -0.82 -6.64
C PRO A 106 8.24 0.21 -7.35
N SER A 107 7.29 -0.28 -8.15
CA SER A 107 6.18 0.50 -8.72
C SER A 107 4.89 0.22 -7.94
N ILE A 108 4.14 1.27 -7.67
CA ILE A 108 2.85 1.23 -6.98
C ILE A 108 1.76 0.69 -7.92
N ASP A 109 1.77 1.08 -9.21
CA ASP A 109 0.83 0.56 -10.21
C ASP A 109 0.87 -0.97 -10.26
N VAL A 110 2.06 -1.58 -10.40
CA VAL A 110 2.23 -3.04 -10.44
C VAL A 110 1.66 -3.72 -9.20
N ALA A 111 1.93 -3.16 -8.02
CA ALA A 111 1.47 -3.73 -6.76
C ALA A 111 -0.05 -3.61 -6.62
N PHE A 112 -0.64 -2.46 -6.99
CA PHE A 112 -2.08 -2.24 -6.94
C PHE A 112 -2.83 -3.14 -7.93
N GLU A 113 -2.32 -3.32 -9.15
CA GLU A 113 -2.90 -4.20 -10.17
C GLU A 113 -2.93 -5.66 -9.70
N SER A 114 -1.78 -6.19 -9.24
CA SER A 114 -1.74 -7.57 -8.73
C SER A 114 -2.60 -7.78 -7.49
N ALA A 115 -2.71 -6.77 -6.61
CA ALA A 115 -3.60 -6.83 -5.47
C ALA A 115 -5.08 -6.81 -5.87
N ALA A 116 -5.44 -6.02 -6.89
CA ALA A 116 -6.80 -5.97 -7.43
C ALA A 116 -7.20 -7.33 -8.01
N ASP A 117 -6.30 -8.00 -8.73
CA ASP A 117 -6.52 -9.34 -9.27
C ASP A 117 -6.69 -10.38 -8.15
N ALA A 118 -5.93 -10.27 -7.05
CA ALA A 118 -5.99 -11.20 -5.93
C ALA A 118 -7.25 -11.04 -5.05
N TRP A 119 -7.67 -9.80 -4.80
CA TRP A 119 -8.66 -9.48 -3.76
C TRP A 119 -9.97 -8.93 -4.30
N GLY A 120 -9.99 -8.37 -5.52
CA GLY A 120 -11.18 -7.78 -6.13
C GLY A 120 -11.89 -6.81 -5.19
N SER A 121 -13.18 -7.05 -4.95
CA SER A 121 -14.01 -6.21 -4.07
C SER A 121 -13.64 -6.23 -2.59
N GLN A 122 -12.74 -7.13 -2.17
CA GLN A 122 -12.24 -7.22 -0.79
C GLN A 122 -10.93 -6.43 -0.59
N LEU A 123 -10.47 -5.69 -1.61
CA LEU A 123 -9.29 -4.84 -1.51
C LEU A 123 -9.67 -3.42 -1.10
N THR A 124 -8.90 -2.84 -0.18
CA THR A 124 -8.80 -1.39 -0.02
C THR A 124 -7.41 -0.94 -0.48
N ALA A 125 -7.34 -0.08 -1.49
CA ALA A 125 -6.11 0.56 -1.94
C ALA A 125 -6.08 2.03 -1.54
N ILE A 126 -4.95 2.46 -0.96
CA ILE A 126 -4.75 3.81 -0.43
C ILE A 126 -3.53 4.41 -1.13
N LEU A 127 -3.73 5.51 -1.87
CA LEU A 127 -2.63 6.26 -2.47
C LEU A 127 -2.35 7.54 -1.67
N LEU A 128 -1.14 7.67 -1.18
CA LEU A 128 -0.69 8.76 -0.32
C LEU A 128 0.18 9.77 -1.10
N THR A 129 0.73 10.73 -0.36
CA THR A 129 1.70 11.74 -0.81
C THR A 129 2.81 11.17 -1.69
N GLY A 130 3.15 11.92 -2.75
CA GLY A 130 4.21 11.56 -3.67
C GLY A 130 4.44 12.55 -4.82
N ALA A 131 5.63 12.46 -5.42
CA ALA A 131 6.15 13.46 -6.37
C ALA A 131 6.07 13.05 -7.85
N ASN A 132 5.37 11.96 -8.18
CA ASN A 132 5.15 11.48 -9.56
C ASN A 132 3.70 11.02 -9.74
N HIS A 133 3.40 10.22 -10.78
CA HIS A 133 2.03 9.76 -11.08
C HIS A 133 1.83 8.24 -10.87
N ASP A 134 2.83 7.53 -10.35
CA ASP A 134 2.75 6.08 -10.13
C ASP A 134 1.71 5.73 -9.06
N GLY A 135 0.93 4.69 -9.31
CA GLY A 135 -0.21 4.28 -8.50
C GLY A 135 -1.56 4.78 -9.02
N ALA A 136 -1.60 5.80 -9.89
CA ALA A 136 -2.86 6.33 -10.42
C ALA A 136 -3.58 5.33 -11.35
N ASN A 137 -2.84 4.61 -12.19
CA ASN A 137 -3.43 3.62 -13.11
C ASN A 137 -3.87 2.37 -12.34
N GLY A 138 -3.01 1.87 -11.45
CA GLY A 138 -3.31 0.73 -10.60
C GLY A 138 -4.51 1.00 -9.70
N LEU A 139 -4.66 2.21 -9.17
CA LEU A 139 -5.84 2.58 -8.38
C LEU A 139 -7.12 2.54 -9.24
N SER A 140 -7.03 2.89 -10.53
CA SER A 140 -8.15 2.79 -11.46
C SER A 140 -8.52 1.33 -11.74
N VAL A 141 -7.53 0.42 -11.72
CA VAL A 141 -7.77 -1.02 -11.81
C VAL A 141 -8.46 -1.53 -10.56
N VAL A 142 -8.05 -1.10 -9.36
CA VAL A 142 -8.71 -1.47 -8.10
C VAL A 142 -10.20 -1.15 -8.13
N VAL A 143 -10.58 0.06 -8.55
CA VAL A 143 -12.00 0.47 -8.67
C VAL A 143 -12.74 -0.41 -9.68
N ARG A 144 -12.14 -0.67 -10.86
CA ARG A 144 -12.74 -1.52 -11.89
C ARG A 144 -12.94 -2.97 -11.42
N SER A 145 -12.10 -3.46 -10.53
CA SER A 145 -12.23 -4.77 -9.88
C SER A 145 -13.20 -4.77 -8.68
N GLY A 146 -13.88 -3.65 -8.42
CA GLY A 146 -14.86 -3.47 -7.36
C GLY A 146 -14.28 -3.18 -5.98
N GLY A 147 -12.97 -2.95 -5.88
CA GLY A 147 -12.28 -2.61 -4.64
C GLY A 147 -12.51 -1.15 -4.22
N THR A 148 -12.13 -0.83 -2.99
CA THR A 148 -12.20 0.53 -2.45
C THR A 148 -10.92 1.29 -2.77
N ALA A 149 -11.04 2.47 -3.37
CA ALA A 149 -9.93 3.39 -3.61
C ALA A 149 -10.02 4.61 -2.69
N ILE A 150 -8.93 4.91 -2.00
CA ILE A 150 -8.79 6.08 -1.13
C ILE A 150 -7.55 6.86 -1.57
N ILE A 151 -7.68 8.18 -1.66
CA ILE A 151 -6.60 9.10 -2.02
C ILE A 151 -6.41 10.08 -0.86
N GLN A 152 -5.17 10.27 -0.42
CA GLN A 152 -4.86 11.33 0.53
C GLN A 152 -5.26 12.70 -0.04
N ASP A 153 -5.94 13.52 0.76
CA ASP A 153 -6.26 14.90 0.37
C ASP A 153 -4.98 15.65 -0.08
N PRO A 154 -4.90 16.12 -1.34
CA PRO A 154 -3.72 16.79 -1.87
C PRO A 154 -3.34 18.06 -1.10
N THR A 155 -4.26 18.67 -0.35
CA THR A 155 -4.00 19.88 0.44
C THR A 155 -3.20 19.60 1.70
N GLU A 156 -3.20 18.36 2.20
CA GLU A 156 -2.40 17.90 3.35
C GLU A 156 -1.19 17.04 2.93
N ALA A 157 -1.08 16.71 1.65
CA ALA A 157 0.02 15.92 1.13
C ALA A 157 1.34 16.71 1.13
N TYR A 158 2.42 16.09 1.61
CA TYR A 158 3.77 16.67 1.52
C TYR A 158 4.16 16.95 0.06
N ALA A 159 3.87 16.00 -0.83
CA ALA A 159 3.97 16.12 -2.27
C ALA A 159 2.63 15.71 -2.90
N LYS A 160 2.02 16.63 -3.62
CA LYS A 160 0.64 16.51 -4.11
C LYS A 160 0.50 15.88 -5.50
N ALA A 161 1.59 15.72 -6.24
CA ALA A 161 1.56 15.29 -7.64
C ALA A 161 0.88 13.92 -7.83
N MET A 162 1.17 12.97 -6.93
CA MET A 162 0.63 11.61 -6.98
C MET A 162 -0.86 11.56 -6.60
N PRO A 163 -1.32 12.16 -5.47
CA PRO A 163 -2.74 12.34 -5.20
C PRO A 163 -3.51 13.04 -6.32
N GLU A 164 -2.98 14.15 -6.86
CA GLU A 164 -3.63 14.89 -7.95
C GLU A 164 -3.75 14.05 -9.24
N ALA A 165 -2.75 13.21 -9.54
CA ALA A 165 -2.82 12.29 -10.67
C ALA A 165 -3.88 11.21 -10.47
N ALA A 166 -3.97 10.63 -9.27
CA ALA A 166 -4.98 9.64 -8.94
C ALA A 166 -6.40 10.19 -8.96
N ILE A 167 -6.64 11.44 -8.52
CA ILE A 167 -7.97 12.08 -8.61
C ILE A 167 -8.41 12.19 -10.07
N ARG A 168 -7.49 12.52 -10.99
CA ARG A 168 -7.81 12.59 -12.43
C ARG A 168 -8.10 11.22 -13.03
N ALA A 169 -7.41 10.18 -12.56
CA ALA A 169 -7.56 8.82 -13.07
C ALA A 169 -8.77 8.08 -12.47
N CYS A 170 -9.11 8.36 -11.22
CA CYS A 170 -10.12 7.67 -10.42
C CYS A 170 -11.17 8.64 -9.82
N PRO A 171 -12.15 9.11 -10.61
CA PRO A 171 -13.19 10.02 -10.11
C PRO A 171 -14.04 9.45 -8.96
N ASP A 172 -14.18 8.12 -8.88
CA ASP A 172 -14.96 7.42 -7.86
C ASP A 172 -14.16 7.14 -6.56
N ALA A 173 -12.88 7.53 -6.51
CA ALA A 173 -12.07 7.34 -5.32
C ALA A 173 -12.46 8.33 -4.21
N ARG A 174 -12.33 7.88 -2.96
CA ARG A 174 -12.62 8.70 -1.78
C ARG A 174 -11.41 9.58 -1.45
N ILE A 175 -11.58 10.89 -1.47
CA ILE A 175 -10.54 11.84 -1.04
C ILE A 175 -10.68 12.00 0.48
N MET A 176 -9.60 11.75 1.22
CA MET A 176 -9.62 11.72 2.69
C MET A 176 -8.33 12.32 3.28
N THR A 177 -8.47 13.09 4.35
CA THR A 177 -7.35 13.53 5.21
C THR A 177 -6.67 12.33 5.88
N LEU A 178 -5.43 12.49 6.35
CA LEU A 178 -4.74 11.38 7.04
C LEU A 178 -5.50 10.91 8.30
N ALA A 179 -6.17 11.83 8.99
CA ALA A 179 -6.99 11.51 10.17
C ALA A 179 -8.23 10.68 9.80
N GLU A 180 -8.88 11.00 8.68
CA GLU A 180 -10.02 10.24 8.19
C GLU A 180 -9.59 8.85 7.70
N ILE A 181 -8.45 8.74 7.00
CA ILE A 181 -7.91 7.43 6.57
C ILE A 181 -7.58 6.56 7.79
N SER A 182 -6.92 7.13 8.81
CA SER A 182 -6.60 6.42 10.05
C SER A 182 -7.87 5.92 10.75
N THR A 183 -8.89 6.77 10.82
CA THR A 183 -10.21 6.40 11.38
C THR A 183 -10.89 5.32 10.55
N TYR A 184 -10.84 5.40 9.22
CA TYR A 184 -11.40 4.40 8.33
C TYR A 184 -10.74 3.03 8.54
N LEU A 185 -9.41 2.99 8.57
CA LEU A 185 -8.65 1.75 8.78
C LEU A 185 -8.94 1.11 10.14
N GLN A 186 -9.21 1.88 11.19
CA GLN A 186 -9.57 1.32 12.49
C GLN A 186 -10.97 0.72 12.54
N ASN A 187 -11.87 1.12 11.64
CA ASN A 187 -13.28 0.74 11.65
C ASN A 187 -13.69 -0.19 10.49
N ILE A 188 -12.77 -0.52 9.59
CA ILE A 188 -13.05 -1.46 8.50
C ILE A 188 -13.31 -2.86 9.05
N GLN A 189 -14.46 -3.43 8.70
CA GLN A 189 -14.95 -4.74 9.14
C GLN A 189 -14.69 -5.81 8.09
#